data_AF-A0A2P4WX08-F1
#
_entry.id   AF-A0A2P4WX08-F1
#
_cell.length_a   1.000
_cell.length_b   1.000
_cell.length_c   1.000
_cell.angle_alpha   90.00
_cell.angle_beta   90.00
_cell.angle_gamma   90.00
#
_symmetry.space_group_name_H-M   'P 1'
#
loop_
_entity.id
_entity.type
_entity.pdbx_description
1 polymer ?
#
loop_
_entity_poly.entity_id
_entity_poly.type
_entity_poly.pdbx_seq_one_letter_code
_entity_poly.pdbx_strand_id
1 'polypeptide(L)'
;MKFAYQFQHLCGSVYSQGNVVFTPDGNSVLSPVGNRITQFDLVNNTSRTFAFEARKNVERVAVSHDSRLLLAVDEEGRCLLVNLKRGAVLYRFHFKQPVRALNFSPDDRYIAVAIGNKVQLWRTPGLVREFAPFVLHRTYTGHYADVVSVSWSHDAKFFVTGAEDLSARVFSVDPYPGFKPLTLSGHRDVVVGAFFAEDDKSIFTVGRDGGAFEWKYKLPDVEMLERTSEESEDESEEEEEKEDSKEEESEEKDDNDDESENSDDDESESEDEAAGKKRKRKLSEQEP
;
A
#
# COMPACT_ATOMS: atom_id res chain seq x y z
N MET A 1 -16.15 36.20 -44.56
CA MET A 1 -15.79 35.87 -43.15
C MET A 1 -15.07 34.53 -43.15
N LYS A 2 -14.01 34.36 -42.35
CA LYS A 2 -13.33 33.06 -42.18
C LYS A 2 -14.00 32.31 -41.02
N PHE A 3 -14.39 31.05 -41.23
CA PHE A 3 -15.22 30.27 -40.29
C PHE A 3 -14.42 29.25 -39.44
N ALA A 4 -13.17 29.54 -39.11
CA ALA A 4 -12.30 28.64 -38.35
C ALA A 4 -12.44 28.84 -36.83
N TYR A 5 -13.61 28.53 -36.26
CA TYR A 5 -13.84 28.61 -34.82
C TYR A 5 -13.14 27.46 -34.08
N GLN A 6 -12.48 27.77 -32.97
CA GLN A 6 -11.87 26.82 -32.07
C GLN A 6 -12.36 27.06 -30.65
N PHE A 7 -12.43 26.01 -29.86
CA PHE A 7 -12.73 26.12 -28.44
C PHE A 7 -11.59 26.84 -27.71
N GLN A 8 -11.92 27.86 -26.93
CA GLN A 8 -10.95 28.61 -26.10
C GLN A 8 -11.24 28.49 -24.60
N HIS A 9 -12.47 28.81 -24.18
CA HIS A 9 -12.82 28.93 -22.77
C HIS A 9 -14.18 28.30 -22.48
N LEU A 10 -14.26 27.65 -21.32
CA LEU A 10 -15.51 27.26 -20.68
C LEU A 10 -15.79 28.26 -19.55
N CYS A 11 -16.89 29.01 -19.67
CA CYS A 11 -17.29 30.01 -18.69
C CYS A 11 -18.61 29.61 -18.01
N GLY A 12 -18.81 30.03 -16.76
CA GLY A 12 -20.06 29.87 -16.00
C GLY A 12 -20.01 28.83 -14.88
N SER A 13 -19.21 27.78 -15.02
CA SER A 13 -18.97 26.79 -13.97
C SER A 13 -17.51 26.80 -13.56
N VAL A 14 -17.25 26.96 -12.26
CA VAL A 14 -15.88 27.07 -11.70
C VAL A 14 -15.38 25.72 -11.18
N TYR A 15 -16.28 24.87 -10.71
CA TYR A 15 -15.97 23.54 -10.18
C TYR A 15 -17.21 22.66 -10.31
N SER A 16 -17.00 21.36 -10.55
CA SER A 16 -18.09 20.38 -10.61
C SER A 16 -17.91 19.25 -9.60
N GLN A 17 -16.86 18.46 -9.76
CA GLN A 17 -16.63 17.22 -9.02
C GLN A 17 -15.15 16.87 -9.10
N GLY A 18 -14.64 16.18 -8.08
CA GLY A 18 -13.25 15.72 -8.02
C GLY A 18 -12.38 16.54 -7.09
N ASN A 19 -11.06 16.35 -7.13
CA ASN A 19 -10.14 17.13 -6.31
C ASN A 19 -9.72 18.43 -7.02
N VAL A 20 -9.30 19.41 -6.22
CA VAL A 20 -8.71 20.67 -6.67
C VAL A 20 -7.22 20.61 -6.35
N VAL A 21 -6.37 21.05 -7.27
CA VAL A 21 -4.91 20.96 -7.14
C VAL A 21 -4.29 22.31 -7.44
N PHE A 22 -3.39 22.76 -6.57
CA PHE A 22 -2.54 23.90 -6.88
C PHE A 22 -1.36 23.47 -7.75
N THR A 23 -0.90 24.36 -8.62
CA THR A 23 0.42 24.20 -9.20
C THR A 23 1.47 24.27 -8.09
N PRO A 24 2.59 23.53 -8.21
CA PRO A 24 3.71 23.58 -7.25
C PRO A 24 4.20 25.01 -6.94
N ASP A 25 4.12 25.92 -7.91
CA ASP A 25 4.47 27.34 -7.75
C ASP A 25 3.47 28.14 -6.87
N GLY A 26 2.33 27.56 -6.50
CA GLY A 26 1.25 28.21 -5.75
C GLY A 26 0.40 29.22 -6.53
N ASN A 27 0.85 29.65 -7.70
CA ASN A 27 0.22 30.73 -8.45
C ASN A 27 -1.09 30.35 -9.16
N SER A 28 -1.24 29.09 -9.55
CA SER A 28 -2.40 28.61 -10.31
C SER A 28 -3.15 27.49 -9.60
N VAL A 29 -4.47 27.47 -9.79
CA VAL A 29 -5.36 26.40 -9.34
C VAL A 29 -5.91 25.64 -10.53
N LEU A 30 -5.79 24.32 -10.51
CA LEU A 30 -6.46 23.42 -11.43
C LEU A 30 -7.76 22.92 -10.80
N SER A 31 -8.85 23.23 -11.47
CA SER A 31 -10.18 22.78 -11.07
C SER A 31 -10.83 21.93 -12.17
N PRO A 32 -11.36 20.76 -11.83
CA PRO A 32 -12.18 19.96 -12.73
C PRO A 32 -13.57 20.58 -12.90
N VAL A 33 -13.96 20.81 -14.16
CA VAL A 33 -15.27 21.34 -14.57
C VAL A 33 -15.91 20.31 -15.50
N GLY A 34 -16.64 19.37 -14.90
CA GLY A 34 -17.24 18.23 -15.60
C GLY A 34 -16.15 17.31 -16.17
N ASN A 35 -16.09 17.22 -17.49
CA ASN A 35 -15.12 16.41 -18.23
C ASN A 35 -13.89 17.21 -18.72
N ARG A 36 -13.74 18.48 -18.30
CA ARG A 36 -12.61 19.33 -18.64
C ARG A 36 -11.93 19.84 -17.38
N ILE A 37 -10.71 20.34 -17.54
CA ILE A 37 -9.96 21.00 -16.47
C ILE A 37 -9.75 22.46 -16.83
N THR A 38 -9.94 23.34 -15.87
CA THR A 38 -9.65 24.77 -15.98
C THR A 38 -8.50 25.13 -15.05
N GLN A 39 -7.53 25.86 -15.59
CA GLN A 39 -6.44 26.48 -14.85
C GLN A 39 -6.79 27.93 -14.60
N PHE A 40 -6.89 28.30 -13.33
CA PHE A 40 -7.05 29.67 -12.87
C PHE A 40 -5.70 30.18 -12.37
N ASP A 41 -5.14 31.16 -13.07
CA ASP A 41 -3.97 31.89 -12.60
C ASP A 41 -4.45 33.01 -11.66
N LEU A 42 -4.16 32.85 -10.37
CA LEU A 42 -4.61 33.73 -9.31
C LEU A 42 -3.80 35.03 -9.26
N VAL A 43 -2.59 35.03 -9.80
CA VAL A 43 -1.71 36.21 -9.79
C VAL A 43 -2.08 37.14 -10.94
N ASN A 44 -2.25 36.58 -12.13
CA ASN A 44 -2.54 37.37 -13.34
C ASN A 44 -4.05 37.53 -13.60
N ASN A 45 -4.92 36.97 -12.75
CA ASN A 45 -6.38 36.95 -12.92
C ASN A 45 -6.81 36.40 -14.30
N THR A 46 -6.13 35.38 -14.79
CA THR A 46 -6.44 34.75 -16.08
C THR A 46 -6.97 33.33 -15.89
N SER A 47 -7.84 32.90 -16.81
CA SER A 47 -8.38 31.54 -16.80
C SER A 47 -8.14 30.88 -18.15
N ARG A 48 -7.72 29.61 -18.12
CA ARG A 48 -7.46 28.79 -19.29
C ARG A 48 -8.18 27.46 -19.13
N THR A 49 -9.05 27.10 -20.07
CA THR A 49 -9.61 25.75 -20.14
C THR A 49 -8.78 24.91 -21.09
N PHE A 50 -8.43 23.69 -20.69
CA PHE A 50 -7.66 22.84 -21.57
C PHE A 50 -8.47 22.35 -22.80
N ALA A 51 -7.75 22.22 -23.92
CA ALA A 51 -8.17 21.63 -25.20
C ALA A 51 -8.97 20.32 -25.09
N PHE A 52 -8.44 19.43 -24.25
CA PHE A 52 -8.85 18.05 -24.20
C PHE A 52 -10.10 17.84 -23.36
N GLU A 53 -10.78 16.73 -23.66
CA GLU A 53 -11.96 16.27 -22.95
C GLU A 53 -11.73 14.85 -22.47
N ALA A 54 -12.14 14.63 -21.23
CA ALA A 54 -12.47 13.33 -20.70
C ALA A 54 -13.80 12.83 -21.29
N ARG A 55 -14.03 11.53 -21.24
CA ARG A 55 -15.30 10.94 -21.71
C ARG A 55 -16.38 11.01 -20.63
N LYS A 56 -15.98 11.02 -19.36
CA LYS A 56 -16.85 11.20 -18.19
C LYS A 56 -16.32 12.35 -17.32
N ASN A 57 -16.96 12.60 -16.19
CA ASN A 57 -16.48 13.58 -15.24
C ASN A 57 -15.09 13.19 -14.72
N VAL A 58 -14.24 14.19 -14.53
CA VAL A 58 -12.91 14.01 -13.95
C VAL A 58 -13.06 13.87 -12.44
N GLU A 59 -12.64 12.74 -11.89
CA GLU A 59 -12.68 12.48 -10.45
C GLU A 59 -11.37 12.85 -9.76
N ARG A 60 -10.23 12.63 -10.43
CA ARG A 60 -8.90 12.92 -9.88
C ARG A 60 -8.02 13.65 -10.86
N VAL A 61 -7.29 14.64 -10.35
CA VAL A 61 -6.29 15.44 -11.03
C VAL A 61 -5.02 15.39 -10.18
N ALA A 62 -3.86 15.26 -10.80
CA ALA A 62 -2.59 15.54 -10.12
C ALA A 62 -1.59 16.18 -11.06
N VAL A 63 -0.71 16.97 -10.48
CA VAL A 63 0.33 17.72 -11.19
C VAL A 63 1.68 17.22 -10.67
N SER A 64 2.64 17.07 -11.56
CA SER A 64 4.02 16.79 -11.15
C SER A 64 4.63 18.02 -10.47
N HIS A 65 5.52 17.82 -9.51
CA HIS A 65 6.19 18.89 -8.77
C HIS A 65 7.03 19.79 -9.68
N ASP A 66 7.56 19.25 -10.78
CA ASP A 66 8.25 19.98 -11.84
C ASP A 66 7.33 20.81 -12.77
N SER A 67 6.02 20.77 -12.53
CA SER A 67 4.98 21.46 -13.30
C SER A 67 4.97 21.15 -14.80
N ARG A 68 5.46 19.97 -15.21
CA ARG A 68 5.50 19.55 -16.62
C ARG A 68 4.32 18.67 -17.00
N LEU A 69 3.88 17.81 -16.10
CA LEU A 69 2.88 16.79 -16.34
C LEU A 69 1.62 17.05 -15.53
N LEU A 70 0.50 16.67 -16.13
CA LEU A 70 -0.82 16.66 -15.55
C LEU A 70 -1.43 15.30 -15.82
N LEU A 71 -1.93 14.65 -14.78
CA LEU A 71 -2.76 13.46 -14.87
C LEU A 71 -4.19 13.84 -14.55
N ALA A 72 -5.11 13.44 -15.43
CA ALA A 72 -6.55 13.62 -15.25
C ALA A 72 -7.23 12.26 -15.38
N VAL A 73 -7.96 11.84 -14.38
CA VAL A 73 -8.62 10.54 -14.32
C VAL A 73 -10.13 10.70 -14.20
N ASP A 74 -10.85 10.04 -15.09
CA ASP A 74 -12.31 9.97 -15.12
C ASP A 74 -12.84 9.00 -14.03
N GLU A 75 -14.13 9.10 -13.73
CA GLU A 75 -14.87 8.13 -12.87
C GLU A 75 -14.72 6.65 -13.27
N GLU A 76 -14.45 6.37 -14.54
CA GLU A 76 -14.22 5.00 -15.06
C GLU A 76 -12.73 4.59 -15.02
N GLY A 77 -11.85 5.37 -14.40
CA GLY A 77 -10.43 5.09 -14.35
C GLY A 77 -9.71 5.29 -15.69
N ARG A 78 -10.31 6.02 -16.64
CA ARG A 78 -9.59 6.49 -17.85
C ARG A 78 -8.72 7.66 -17.46
N CYS A 79 -7.43 7.56 -17.77
CA CYS A 79 -6.43 8.55 -17.45
C CYS A 79 -5.94 9.25 -18.72
N LEU A 80 -5.84 10.57 -18.67
CA LEU A 80 -5.19 11.41 -19.65
C LEU A 80 -3.87 11.90 -19.05
N LEU A 81 -2.76 11.55 -19.69
CA LEU A 81 -1.46 12.16 -19.43
C LEU A 81 -1.33 13.36 -20.34
N VAL A 82 -1.08 14.52 -19.75
CA VAL A 82 -1.09 15.82 -20.42
C VAL A 82 0.18 16.57 -20.11
N ASN A 83 0.74 17.25 -21.11
CA ASN A 83 1.77 18.25 -20.89
C ASN A 83 1.11 19.53 -20.37
N LEU A 84 1.37 19.91 -19.12
CA LEU A 84 0.73 21.05 -18.47
C LEU A 84 1.00 22.36 -19.23
N LYS A 85 2.26 22.63 -19.58
CA LYS A 85 2.68 23.86 -20.27
C LYS A 85 1.98 24.01 -21.62
N ARG A 86 2.03 22.98 -22.46
CA ARG A 86 1.43 22.99 -23.81
C ARG A 86 -0.07 22.72 -23.84
N GLY A 87 -0.63 22.11 -22.80
CA GLY A 87 -2.03 21.67 -22.76
C GLY A 87 -2.36 20.53 -23.74
N ALA A 88 -1.35 19.81 -24.22
CA ALA A 88 -1.50 18.74 -25.19
C ALA A 88 -1.55 17.37 -24.48
N VAL A 89 -2.49 16.53 -24.88
CA VAL A 89 -2.58 15.13 -24.38
C VAL A 89 -1.40 14.35 -24.96
N LEU A 90 -0.54 13.84 -24.09
CA LEU A 90 0.57 12.97 -24.48
C LEU A 90 0.08 11.55 -24.69
N TYR A 91 -0.63 11.00 -23.70
CA TYR A 91 -1.04 9.60 -23.68
C TYR A 91 -2.41 9.39 -23.04
N ARG A 92 -3.07 8.28 -23.39
CA ARG A 92 -4.35 7.85 -22.80
C ARG A 92 -4.18 6.46 -22.22
N PHE A 93 -4.42 6.32 -20.92
CA PHE A 93 -4.30 5.06 -20.19
C PHE A 93 -5.64 4.69 -19.53
N HIS A 94 -5.85 3.43 -19.18
CA HIS A 94 -7.08 2.98 -18.52
C HIS A 94 -6.77 2.00 -17.39
N PHE A 95 -7.09 2.40 -16.16
CA PHE A 95 -6.82 1.69 -14.91
C PHE A 95 -7.81 0.54 -14.60
N LYS A 96 -8.75 0.22 -15.51
CA LYS A 96 -9.82 -0.82 -15.39
C LYS A 96 -10.79 -0.69 -14.22
N GLN A 97 -10.44 0.04 -13.17
CA GLN A 97 -11.23 0.30 -11.97
C GLN A 97 -11.16 1.80 -11.62
N PRO A 98 -12.14 2.33 -10.86
CA PRO A 98 -12.13 3.73 -10.44
C PRO A 98 -10.92 4.04 -9.55
N VAL A 99 -10.36 5.23 -9.72
CA VAL A 99 -9.16 5.68 -9.01
C VAL A 99 -9.57 6.63 -7.90
N ARG A 100 -9.39 6.21 -6.64
CA ARG A 100 -9.82 6.98 -5.46
C ARG A 100 -8.78 8.00 -4.99
N ALA A 101 -7.51 7.75 -5.23
CA ALA A 101 -6.43 8.68 -4.94
C ALA A 101 -5.33 8.55 -5.97
N LEU A 102 -4.73 9.69 -6.32
CA LEU A 102 -3.65 9.76 -7.29
C LEU A 102 -2.70 10.87 -6.87
N ASN A 103 -1.42 10.54 -6.70
CA ASN A 103 -0.42 11.49 -6.27
C ASN A 103 0.95 11.20 -6.89
N PHE A 104 1.64 12.25 -7.31
CA PHE A 104 3.05 12.15 -7.71
C PHE A 104 3.92 12.01 -6.48
N SER A 105 5.02 11.27 -6.60
CA SER A 105 6.07 11.31 -5.58
C SER A 105 6.72 12.70 -5.56
N PRO A 106 7.23 13.17 -4.40
CA PRO A 106 7.91 14.46 -4.29
C PRO A 106 9.13 14.61 -5.21
N ASP A 107 9.76 13.48 -5.59
CA ASP A 107 10.87 13.42 -6.53
C ASP A 107 10.45 13.30 -8.01
N ASP A 108 9.14 13.30 -8.28
CA ASP A 108 8.51 13.06 -9.59
C ASP A 108 8.92 11.77 -10.31
N ARG A 109 9.59 10.82 -9.65
CA ARG A 109 10.00 9.55 -10.28
C ARG A 109 8.86 8.54 -10.38
N TYR A 110 7.89 8.65 -9.47
CA TYR A 110 6.79 7.71 -9.35
C TYR A 110 5.42 8.39 -9.26
N ILE A 111 4.40 7.62 -9.59
CA ILE A 111 2.98 7.98 -9.44
C ILE A 111 2.33 6.88 -8.63
N ALA A 112 1.77 7.24 -7.47
CA ALA A 112 0.94 6.35 -6.68
C ALA A 112 -0.52 6.49 -7.11
N VAL A 113 -1.14 5.34 -7.42
CA VAL A 113 -2.53 5.25 -7.86
C VAL A 113 -3.26 4.25 -6.97
N ALA A 114 -4.26 4.72 -6.23
CA ALA A 114 -5.14 3.87 -5.44
C ALA A 114 -6.30 3.36 -6.30
N ILE A 115 -6.33 2.04 -6.52
CA ILE A 115 -7.28 1.34 -7.38
C ILE A 115 -7.96 0.25 -6.55
N GLY A 116 -9.21 0.49 -6.17
CA GLY A 116 -9.92 -0.37 -5.23
C GLY A 116 -9.14 -0.56 -3.94
N ASN A 117 -8.89 -1.81 -3.56
CA ASN A 117 -8.13 -2.19 -2.36
C ASN A 117 -6.61 -2.29 -2.56
N LYS A 118 -6.08 -1.82 -3.70
CA LYS A 118 -4.67 -1.93 -4.05
C LYS A 118 -4.10 -0.55 -4.33
N VAL A 119 -2.81 -0.39 -4.04
CA VAL A 119 -2.06 0.78 -4.49
C VAL A 119 -1.06 0.32 -5.52
N GLN A 120 -1.11 0.91 -6.71
CA GLN A 120 -0.15 0.65 -7.76
C GLN A 120 0.81 1.82 -7.87
N LEU A 121 2.10 1.50 -7.91
CA LEU A 121 3.15 2.47 -8.13
C LEU A 121 3.67 2.34 -9.56
N TRP A 122 3.58 3.44 -10.30
CA TRP A 122 3.99 3.54 -11.70
C TRP A 122 5.18 4.47 -11.81
N ARG A 123 6.09 4.22 -12.75
CA ARG A 123 7.14 5.19 -13.07
C ARG A 123 6.56 6.37 -13.84
N THR A 124 7.00 7.57 -13.51
CA THR A 124 6.58 8.78 -14.21
C THR A 124 7.12 8.78 -15.63
N PRO A 125 6.25 8.93 -16.64
CA PRO A 125 6.67 8.97 -18.03
C PRO A 125 7.36 10.28 -18.39
N GLY A 126 8.17 10.25 -19.45
CA GLY A 126 8.77 11.47 -20.00
C GLY A 126 7.78 12.36 -20.74
N LEU A 127 8.28 13.50 -21.24
CA LEU A 127 7.50 14.44 -22.07
C LEU A 127 7.35 13.97 -23.53
N VAL A 128 8.18 13.00 -23.94
CA VAL A 128 8.19 12.44 -25.29
C VAL A 128 7.03 11.45 -25.42
N ARG A 129 6.35 11.46 -26.55
CA ARG A 129 5.27 10.52 -26.84
C ARG A 129 5.85 9.15 -27.18
N GLU A 130 5.58 8.19 -26.32
CA GLU A 130 5.88 6.78 -26.52
C GLU A 130 4.59 5.96 -26.59
N PHE A 131 4.66 4.74 -27.13
CA PHE A 131 3.50 3.87 -27.30
C PHE A 131 2.94 3.35 -25.96
N ALA A 132 3.81 3.08 -24.98
CA ALA A 132 3.44 2.61 -23.65
C ALA A 132 4.36 3.22 -22.59
N PRO A 133 4.12 4.48 -22.19
CA PRO A 133 5.04 5.22 -21.34
C PRO A 133 4.87 4.88 -19.85
N PHE A 134 3.74 4.27 -19.46
CA PHE A 134 3.47 3.83 -18.10
C PHE A 134 4.13 2.48 -17.82
N VAL A 135 5.14 2.47 -16.95
CA VAL A 135 5.81 1.24 -16.49
C VAL A 135 5.41 0.98 -15.04
N LEU A 136 4.75 -0.15 -14.79
CA LEU A 136 4.38 -0.56 -13.43
C LEU A 136 5.66 -0.91 -12.66
N HIS A 137 5.87 -0.23 -11.53
CA HIS A 137 6.98 -0.54 -10.64
C HIS A 137 6.58 -1.67 -9.68
N ARG A 138 5.53 -1.44 -8.88
CA ARG A 138 5.04 -2.39 -7.87
C ARG A 138 3.54 -2.26 -7.66
N THR A 139 2.92 -3.35 -7.21
CA THR A 139 1.54 -3.35 -6.71
C THR A 139 1.58 -3.72 -5.23
N TYR A 140 1.02 -2.86 -4.40
CA TYR A 140 0.90 -3.03 -2.97
C TYR A 140 -0.50 -3.54 -2.65
N THR A 141 -0.53 -4.69 -1.98
CA THR A 141 -1.73 -5.35 -1.50
C THR A 141 -1.66 -5.47 0.00
N GLY A 142 -2.81 -5.44 0.66
CA GLY A 142 -2.90 -5.56 2.12
C GLY A 142 -4.21 -4.99 2.64
N HIS A 143 -4.76 -3.98 1.97
CA HIS A 143 -6.08 -3.45 2.29
C HIS A 143 -7.20 -4.43 1.96
N TYR A 144 -8.16 -4.49 2.89
CA TYR A 144 -9.35 -5.32 2.78
C TYR A 144 -10.52 -4.59 2.11
N ALA A 145 -10.46 -3.26 2.09
CA ALA A 145 -11.45 -2.39 1.44
C ALA A 145 -10.75 -1.30 0.62
N ASP A 146 -11.53 -0.42 0.00
CA ASP A 146 -11.02 0.61 -0.91
C ASP A 146 -10.04 1.57 -0.22
N VAL A 147 -8.94 1.85 -0.90
CA VAL A 147 -7.95 2.83 -0.46
C VAL A 147 -8.44 4.22 -0.84
N VAL A 148 -8.67 5.06 0.16
CA VAL A 148 -9.29 6.39 0.00
C VAL A 148 -8.23 7.47 -0.22
N SER A 149 -7.09 7.36 0.46
CA SER A 149 -6.04 8.38 0.44
C SER A 149 -4.64 7.77 0.32
N VAL A 150 -3.75 8.52 -0.32
CA VAL A 150 -2.33 8.20 -0.44
C VAL A 150 -1.51 9.47 -0.24
N SER A 151 -0.59 9.45 0.71
CA SER A 151 0.36 10.53 0.97
C SER A 151 1.79 10.01 0.97
N TRP A 152 2.68 10.75 0.34
CA TRP A 152 4.10 10.44 0.27
C TRP A 152 4.85 11.00 1.48
N SER A 153 5.96 10.35 1.86
CA SER A 153 6.97 10.96 2.73
C SER A 153 7.75 12.01 1.95
N HIS A 154 8.35 12.98 2.64
CA HIS A 154 9.09 14.05 1.98
C HIS A 154 10.34 13.53 1.26
N ASP A 155 10.94 12.46 1.80
CA ASP A 155 12.07 11.77 1.17
C ASP A 155 11.70 10.85 -0.02
N ALA A 156 10.41 10.73 -0.35
CA ALA A 156 9.85 9.89 -1.41
C ALA A 156 10.14 8.37 -1.28
N LYS A 157 10.64 7.90 -0.14
CA LYS A 157 10.95 6.47 0.07
C LYS A 157 9.78 5.69 0.66
N PHE A 158 8.89 6.38 1.35
CA PHE A 158 7.72 5.79 1.99
C PHE A 158 6.45 6.50 1.52
N PHE A 159 5.32 5.81 1.66
CA PHE A 159 4.01 6.41 1.50
C PHE A 159 3.05 5.79 2.51
N VAL A 160 2.14 6.60 3.04
CA VAL A 160 1.03 6.14 3.88
C VAL A 160 -0.23 6.12 3.04
N THR A 161 -1.05 5.12 3.32
CA THR A 161 -2.33 4.87 2.69
C THR A 161 -3.39 4.83 3.76
N GLY A 162 -4.53 5.48 3.53
CA GLY A 162 -5.72 5.38 4.37
C GLY A 162 -6.83 4.70 3.60
N ALA A 163 -7.57 3.79 4.25
CA ALA A 163 -8.58 2.98 3.58
C ALA A 163 -9.90 2.89 4.38
N GLU A 164 -10.91 2.35 3.71
CA GLU A 164 -12.22 2.05 4.30
C GLU A 164 -12.18 0.86 5.27
N ASP A 165 -11.06 0.13 5.34
CA ASP A 165 -10.87 -1.00 6.27
C ASP A 165 -10.46 -0.57 7.68
N LEU A 166 -10.71 0.71 8.04
CA LEU A 166 -10.41 1.32 9.34
C LEU A 166 -8.92 1.38 9.67
N SER A 167 -8.06 1.07 8.70
CA SER A 167 -6.62 1.01 8.89
C SER A 167 -5.90 2.01 7.99
N ALA A 168 -4.79 2.54 8.49
CA ALA A 168 -3.78 3.16 7.65
C ALA A 168 -2.58 2.22 7.52
N ARG A 169 -1.96 2.16 6.34
CA ARG A 169 -0.76 1.35 6.13
C ARG A 169 0.39 2.16 5.58
N VAL A 170 1.58 1.85 6.08
CA VAL A 170 2.84 2.45 5.63
C VAL A 170 3.57 1.45 4.75
N PHE A 171 3.93 1.89 3.56
CA PHE A 171 4.65 1.09 2.58
C PHE A 171 5.96 1.77 2.20
N SER A 172 6.96 0.97 1.86
CA SER A 172 8.21 1.44 1.26
C SER A 172 8.14 1.28 -0.27
N VAL A 173 8.74 2.23 -0.98
CA VAL A 173 8.90 2.15 -2.44
C VAL A 173 9.83 1.00 -2.80
N ASP A 174 11.02 1.02 -2.24
CA ASP A 174 12.04 -0.01 -2.41
C ASP A 174 12.02 -1.01 -1.23
N PRO A 175 12.37 -2.27 -1.46
CA PRO A 175 12.40 -3.27 -0.40
C PRO A 175 13.60 -3.01 0.52
N TYR A 176 13.34 -2.83 1.81
CA TYR A 176 14.38 -2.76 2.83
C TYR A 176 14.48 -4.10 3.57
N PRO A 177 15.70 -4.57 3.87
CA PRO A 177 15.87 -5.79 4.66
C PRO A 177 15.21 -5.61 6.04
N GLY A 178 14.32 -6.53 6.40
CA GLY A 178 13.59 -6.51 7.68
C GLY A 178 12.40 -5.56 7.76
N PHE A 179 12.17 -4.71 6.76
CA PHE A 179 11.00 -3.81 6.76
C PHE A 179 9.73 -4.57 6.38
N LYS A 180 8.75 -4.58 7.29
CA LYS A 180 7.40 -5.06 7.02
C LYS A 180 6.46 -3.87 6.95
N PRO A 181 5.49 -3.86 6.00
CA PRO A 181 4.47 -2.83 5.96
C PRO A 181 3.75 -2.71 7.31
N LEU A 182 3.77 -1.52 7.89
CA LEU A 182 3.16 -1.25 9.19
C LEU A 182 1.65 -1.05 8.98
N THR A 183 0.84 -1.68 9.82
CA THR A 183 -0.61 -1.47 9.86
C THR A 183 -0.95 -0.69 11.12
N LEU A 184 -1.45 0.53 10.93
CA LEU A 184 -1.93 1.43 11.96
C LEU A 184 -3.43 1.22 12.11
N SER A 185 -3.82 0.50 13.16
CA SER A 185 -5.21 0.13 13.46
C SER A 185 -5.66 0.76 14.77
N GLY A 186 -6.91 1.19 14.84
CA GLY A 186 -7.47 1.86 16.03
C GLY A 186 -8.62 2.82 15.74
N HIS A 187 -8.83 3.19 14.48
CA HIS A 187 -9.97 4.02 14.08
C HIS A 187 -11.27 3.25 14.17
N ARG A 188 -12.36 3.97 14.49
CA ARG A 188 -13.72 3.40 14.58
C ARG A 188 -14.49 3.51 13.26
N ASP A 189 -14.05 4.38 12.36
CA ASP A 189 -14.63 4.59 11.04
C ASP A 189 -13.51 4.75 9.97
N VAL A 190 -13.91 4.91 8.71
CA VAL A 190 -13.03 5.04 7.54
C VAL A 190 -11.91 6.05 7.77
N VAL A 191 -10.68 5.67 7.43
CA VAL A 191 -9.53 6.59 7.46
C VAL A 191 -9.58 7.46 6.21
N VAL A 192 -10.06 8.70 6.38
CA VAL A 192 -10.21 9.68 5.30
C VAL A 192 -8.86 10.15 4.79
N GLY A 193 -7.89 10.33 5.69
CA GLY A 193 -6.56 10.84 5.35
C GLY A 193 -5.48 10.27 6.26
N ALA A 194 -4.32 10.06 5.69
CA ALA A 194 -3.11 9.74 6.43
C ALA A 194 -1.94 10.57 5.87
N PHE A 195 -1.14 11.16 6.77
CA PHE A 195 -0.14 12.17 6.43
C PHE A 195 1.14 11.93 7.22
N PHE A 196 2.29 12.18 6.61
CA PHE A 196 3.55 12.27 7.34
C PHE A 196 3.69 13.64 8.00
N ALA A 197 4.30 13.67 9.18
CA ALA A 197 4.84 14.89 9.75
C ALA A 197 6.05 15.39 8.95
N GLU A 198 6.44 16.64 9.13
CA GLU A 198 7.63 17.24 8.50
C GLU A 198 8.92 16.49 8.86
N ASP A 199 8.97 15.89 10.06
CA ASP A 199 10.09 15.07 10.52
C ASP A 199 10.15 13.67 9.89
N ASP A 200 9.17 13.29 9.06
CA ASP A 200 8.94 11.94 8.47
C ASP A 200 8.84 10.76 9.48
N LYS A 201 9.02 11.02 10.79
CA LYS A 201 8.98 10.01 11.87
C LYS A 201 7.59 9.79 12.47
N SER A 202 6.78 10.85 12.48
CA SER A 202 5.43 10.81 13.01
C SER A 202 4.43 10.74 11.87
N ILE A 203 3.36 9.97 12.07
CA ILE A 203 2.28 9.84 11.09
C ILE A 203 0.98 10.30 11.74
N PHE A 204 0.23 11.13 11.04
CA PHE A 204 -1.11 11.55 11.44
C PHE A 204 -2.13 10.78 10.62
N THR A 205 -3.16 10.29 11.29
CA THR A 205 -4.29 9.62 10.65
C THR A 205 -5.59 10.26 11.10
N VAL A 206 -6.49 10.52 10.16
CA VAL A 206 -7.76 11.20 10.41
C VAL A 206 -8.90 10.30 9.95
N GLY A 207 -9.75 9.92 10.90
CA GLY A 207 -10.96 9.13 10.69
C GLY A 207 -12.15 9.98 10.30
N ARG A 208 -13.15 9.36 9.67
CA ARG A 208 -14.42 9.97 9.33
C ARG A 208 -15.28 10.30 10.56
N ASP A 209 -15.04 9.60 11.66
CA ASP A 209 -15.58 9.86 12.99
C ASP A 209 -15.08 11.18 13.61
N GLY A 210 -14.10 11.84 12.97
CA GLY A 210 -13.46 13.06 13.47
C GLY A 210 -12.29 12.79 14.42
N GLY A 211 -11.94 11.52 14.66
CA GLY A 211 -10.77 11.13 15.42
C GLY A 211 -9.48 11.41 14.65
N ALA A 212 -8.52 12.06 15.29
CA ALA A 212 -7.16 12.20 14.76
C ALA A 212 -6.18 11.51 15.70
N PHE A 213 -5.35 10.61 15.17
CA PHE A 213 -4.30 9.95 15.93
C PHE A 213 -2.92 10.34 15.41
N GLU A 214 -2.02 10.64 16.33
CA GLU A 214 -0.59 10.78 16.09
C GLU A 214 0.09 9.46 16.42
N TRP A 215 0.78 8.90 15.44
CA TRP A 215 1.58 7.69 15.57
C TRP A 215 3.05 8.09 15.64
N LYS A 216 3.68 7.81 16.78
CA LYS A 216 5.11 7.99 16.99
C LYS A 216 5.78 6.63 17.10
N TYR A 217 6.85 6.41 16.34
CA TYR A 217 7.71 5.27 16.58
C TYR A 217 8.56 5.54 17.83
N LYS A 218 8.18 4.94 18.96
CA LYS A 218 9.06 4.86 20.13
C LYS A 218 9.92 3.63 19.95
N LEU A 219 11.24 3.80 20.04
CA LEU A 219 12.13 2.67 20.30
C LEU A 219 11.65 2.04 21.62
N PRO A 220 11.58 0.70 21.72
CA PRO A 220 11.36 0.08 23.01
C PRO A 220 12.43 0.62 23.97
N ASP A 221 12.00 1.11 25.13
CA ASP A 221 12.92 1.54 26.18
C ASP A 221 13.86 0.37 26.49
N VAL A 222 15.17 0.61 26.54
CA VAL A 222 16.19 -0.43 26.73
C VAL A 222 15.92 -1.24 28.01
N GLU A 223 15.34 -0.61 29.03
CA GLU A 223 14.88 -1.25 30.28
C GLU A 223 13.76 -2.29 30.09
N MET A 224 12.91 -2.17 29.07
CA MET A 224 11.89 -3.19 28.78
C MET A 224 12.50 -4.44 28.12
N LEU A 225 13.60 -4.29 27.38
CA LEU A 225 14.31 -5.43 26.80
C LEU A 225 15.10 -6.19 27.87
N GLU A 226 15.70 -5.47 28.82
CA GLU A 226 16.41 -6.05 29.99
C GLU A 226 15.44 -6.81 30.91
N ARG A 227 14.24 -6.27 31.17
CA ARG A 227 13.23 -6.98 31.99
C ARG A 227 12.67 -8.22 31.30
N THR A 228 12.54 -8.22 29.97
CA THR A 228 12.10 -9.42 29.24
C THR A 228 13.20 -10.47 29.11
N SER A 229 14.48 -10.09 29.17
CA SER A 229 15.58 -11.07 29.25
C SER A 229 15.69 -11.67 30.65
N GLU A 230 15.55 -10.87 31.70
CA GLU A 230 15.56 -11.34 33.09
C GLU A 230 14.35 -12.27 33.36
N GLU A 231 13.14 -11.92 32.91
CA GLU A 231 11.95 -12.78 33.05
C GLU A 231 12.07 -14.10 32.25
N SER A 232 12.80 -14.11 31.12
CA SER A 232 13.04 -15.33 30.35
C SER A 232 14.15 -16.21 30.92
N GLU A 233 15.12 -15.63 31.63
CA GLU A 233 16.16 -16.36 32.34
C GLU A 233 15.58 -17.00 33.61
N ASP A 234 14.75 -16.27 34.37
CA ASP A 234 14.03 -16.79 35.54
C ASP A 234 13.08 -17.94 35.18
N GLU A 235 12.35 -17.86 34.05
CA GLU A 235 11.49 -18.96 33.59
C GLU A 235 12.29 -20.20 33.14
N SER A 236 13.49 -20.02 32.58
CA SER A 236 14.36 -21.14 32.21
C SER A 236 15.02 -21.82 33.41
N GLU A 237 15.43 -21.05 34.42
CA GLU A 237 15.96 -21.59 35.69
C GLU A 237 14.86 -22.34 36.48
N GLU A 238 13.62 -21.83 36.48
CA GLU A 238 12.48 -22.51 37.08
C GLU A 238 12.02 -23.78 36.33
N GLU A 239 12.33 -23.93 35.05
CA GLU A 239 12.09 -25.15 34.28
C GLU A 239 13.21 -26.17 34.50
N GLU A 240 14.48 -25.75 34.58
CA GLU A 240 15.63 -26.61 34.89
C GLU A 240 15.54 -27.18 36.33
N GLU A 241 15.16 -26.39 37.34
CA GLU A 241 14.96 -26.90 38.71
C GLU A 241 13.78 -27.91 38.82
N LYS A 242 12.77 -27.79 37.94
CA LYS A 242 11.63 -28.73 37.87
C LYS A 242 11.97 -30.02 37.09
N GLU A 243 13.02 -30.02 36.29
CA GLU A 243 13.55 -31.22 35.63
C GLU A 243 14.52 -31.96 36.55
N ASP A 244 15.44 -31.27 37.24
CA ASP A 244 16.35 -31.88 38.21
C ASP A 244 15.63 -32.56 39.38
N SER A 245 14.55 -31.94 39.89
CA SER A 245 13.72 -32.55 40.96
C SER A 245 12.90 -33.78 40.51
N LYS A 246 12.69 -33.97 39.20
CA LYS A 246 12.05 -35.18 38.66
C LYS A 246 13.05 -36.29 38.38
N GLU A 247 14.31 -35.95 38.07
CA GLU A 247 15.38 -36.94 37.92
C GLU A 247 15.77 -37.54 39.28
N GLU A 248 15.85 -36.74 40.35
CA GLU A 248 16.11 -37.26 41.71
C GLU A 248 14.99 -38.18 42.25
N GLU A 249 13.71 -37.94 41.92
CA GLU A 249 12.61 -38.86 42.26
C GLU A 249 12.59 -40.15 41.43
N SER A 250 13.33 -40.20 40.31
CA SER A 250 13.45 -41.38 39.45
C SER A 250 14.60 -42.29 39.84
N GLU A 251 15.68 -41.74 40.42
CA GLU A 251 16.83 -42.54 40.89
C GLU A 251 16.58 -43.27 42.23
N GLU A 252 15.57 -42.86 43.03
CA GLU A 252 15.18 -43.58 44.25
C GLU A 252 14.27 -44.81 43.99
N LYS A 253 13.89 -45.12 42.74
CA LYS A 253 12.96 -46.22 42.40
C LYS A 253 13.55 -47.43 41.67
N ASP A 254 14.84 -47.42 41.32
CA ASP A 254 15.45 -48.49 40.51
C ASP A 254 16.19 -49.59 41.32
N ASP A 255 16.03 -49.62 42.66
CA ASP A 255 16.70 -50.60 43.54
C ASP A 255 15.80 -51.74 44.06
N ASN A 256 14.65 -52.02 43.41
CA ASN A 256 13.91 -53.27 43.64
C ASN A 256 13.23 -53.73 42.35
N ASP A 257 13.80 -54.76 41.70
CA ASP A 257 13.08 -56.02 41.44
C ASP A 257 13.94 -56.94 40.57
N ASP A 258 14.44 -57.99 41.20
CA ASP A 258 15.06 -59.16 40.57
C ASP A 258 14.06 -60.33 40.65
N GLU A 259 14.03 -61.13 39.56
CA GLU A 259 13.38 -62.43 39.38
C GLU A 259 11.84 -62.53 39.23
N SER A 260 11.38 -62.92 38.02
CA SER A 260 10.88 -64.29 37.76
C SER A 260 10.21 -64.45 36.38
N GLU A 261 10.14 -65.71 35.95
CA GLU A 261 9.99 -66.22 34.58
C GLU A 261 8.54 -66.44 34.10
N ASN A 262 8.41 -66.47 32.76
CA ASN A 262 7.66 -67.40 31.89
C ASN A 262 6.12 -67.45 31.76
N SER A 263 5.75 -67.80 30.51
CA SER A 263 4.52 -68.42 29.96
C SER A 263 3.28 -67.54 29.81
N ASP A 264 2.40 -67.68 28.83
CA ASP A 264 2.30 -68.34 27.52
C ASP A 264 0.99 -67.80 26.88
N ASP A 265 0.87 -67.93 25.56
CA ASP A 265 -0.35 -68.09 24.75
C ASP A 265 -1.51 -67.07 24.82
N ASP A 266 -1.87 -66.47 23.67
CA ASP A 266 -2.93 -67.06 22.83
C ASP A 266 -3.13 -66.31 21.49
N GLU A 267 -3.38 -67.10 20.45
CA GLU A 267 -3.55 -66.73 19.05
C GLU A 267 -4.99 -66.35 18.64
N SER A 268 -5.11 -65.93 17.38
CA SER A 268 -6.27 -65.87 16.47
C SER A 268 -7.06 -64.56 16.43
N GLU A 269 -7.57 -64.08 15.28
CA GLU A 269 -7.22 -64.10 13.85
C GLU A 269 -8.30 -63.22 13.15
N SER A 270 -8.21 -63.07 11.83
CA SER A 270 -9.14 -62.43 10.87
C SER A 270 -9.05 -60.90 10.77
N GLU A 271 -8.38 -60.35 9.76
CA GLU A 271 -8.77 -60.25 8.33
C GLU A 271 -10.00 -59.35 8.15
N ASP A 272 -9.85 -58.16 7.54
CA ASP A 272 -9.87 -58.07 6.08
C ASP A 272 -9.68 -56.63 5.55
N GLU A 273 -8.89 -56.57 4.46
CA GLU A 273 -9.09 -55.79 3.22
C GLU A 273 -9.50 -54.29 3.24
N ALA A 274 -8.95 -53.39 2.41
CA ALA A 274 -8.14 -53.54 1.22
C ALA A 274 -7.46 -52.21 0.82
N ALA A 275 -6.30 -52.38 0.19
CA ALA A 275 -5.82 -51.73 -1.05
C ALA A 275 -6.13 -50.23 -1.30
N GLY A 276 -5.16 -49.41 -1.69
CA GLY A 276 -3.80 -49.73 -2.07
C GLY A 276 -3.10 -48.61 -2.84
N LYS A 277 -1.78 -48.77 -2.82
CA LYS A 277 -0.81 -48.49 -3.89
C LYS A 277 -0.53 -47.04 -4.32
N LYS A 278 0.63 -46.60 -3.80
CA LYS A 278 1.88 -46.33 -4.54
C LYS A 278 1.85 -45.18 -5.56
N ARG A 279 2.77 -44.23 -5.38
CA ARG A 279 4.07 -44.23 -6.12
C ARG A 279 5.01 -43.10 -5.65
N LYS A 280 6.13 -43.49 -5.05
CA LYS A 280 7.43 -42.79 -5.18
C LYS A 280 8.14 -43.34 -6.41
N ARG A 281 8.74 -42.50 -7.25
CA ARG A 281 9.91 -42.85 -8.08
C ARG A 281 10.88 -41.68 -8.17
N LYS A 282 12.15 -42.03 -7.96
CA LYS A 282 13.37 -41.21 -7.97
C LYS A 282 13.84 -40.89 -9.39
N LEU A 283 14.74 -39.89 -9.41
CA LEU A 283 15.69 -39.38 -10.41
C LEU A 283 16.28 -40.35 -11.46
N SER A 284 16.59 -39.79 -12.64
CA SER A 284 17.89 -39.83 -13.37
C SER A 284 17.81 -38.88 -14.58
N GLU A 285 18.59 -37.79 -14.64
CA GLU A 285 19.84 -37.63 -15.43
C GLU A 285 19.68 -37.76 -16.97
N GLN A 286 19.87 -36.66 -17.72
CA GLN A 286 20.95 -36.43 -18.72
C GLN A 286 20.62 -35.28 -19.69
N GLU A 287 21.57 -34.34 -19.76
CA GLU A 287 21.88 -33.35 -20.81
C GLU A 287 22.13 -34.01 -22.19
N PRO A 288 22.31 -33.27 -23.32
CA PRO A 288 22.71 -31.85 -23.47
C PRO A 288 21.68 -30.89 -24.08
#